data_AF-A0A1S2RH62-F1
#
_entry.id   AF-A0A1S2RH62-F1
#
_cell.length_a   1.000
_cell.length_b   1.000
_cell.length_c   1.000
_cell.angle_alpha   90.00
_cell.angle_beta   90.00
_cell.angle_gamma   90.00
#
_symmetry.space_group_name_H-M   'P 1'
#
loop_
_entity.id
_entity.type
_entity.pdbx_description
1 polymer ?
#
loop_
_entity_poly.entity_id
_entity_poly.type
_entity_poly.pdbx_seq_one_letter_code
_entity_poly.pdbx_strand_id
1 'polypeptide(L)'
;MKSKIPLLLVLAGLILIGIGVWQFIDVKVQTKASLNEAKEIVSEQQQADSTQKRHLGELKKGDSLMVKDSTGNNEYEITFMKIVKANDTRVITLQNKQEELILTTCYPFRYVGNAPKRYIIYAKPKS
;
A
#
# COMPACT_ATOMS: atom_id res chain seq x y z
N MET A 1 56.24 43.86 19.92
CA MET A 1 55.69 42.59 19.37
C MET A 1 54.25 42.42 19.84
N LYS A 2 53.26 42.60 18.97
CA LYS A 2 51.82 42.53 19.33
C LYS A 2 51.29 41.11 19.12
N SER A 3 50.67 40.54 20.15
CA SER A 3 50.15 39.17 20.21
C SER A 3 48.98 38.95 19.24
N LYS A 4 49.28 38.34 18.08
CA LYS A 4 48.29 37.88 17.07
C LYS A 4 47.84 36.43 17.29
N ILE A 5 48.36 35.77 18.33
CA ILE A 5 48.06 34.39 18.74
C ILE A 5 46.55 34.12 18.90
N PRO A 6 45.74 34.98 19.56
CA PRO A 6 44.31 34.71 19.70
C PRO A 6 43.55 34.82 18.36
N LEU A 7 44.04 35.64 17.42
CA LEU A 7 43.41 35.78 16.10
C LEU A 7 43.62 34.53 15.24
N LEU A 8 44.78 33.88 15.35
CA LEU A 8 45.07 32.62 14.65
C LEU A 8 44.19 31.46 15.16
N LEU A 9 43.90 31.40 16.46
CA LEU A 9 43.02 30.37 17.04
C LEU A 9 41.57 30.49 16.57
N VAL A 10 41.05 31.71 16.45
CA VAL A 10 39.68 31.94 15.93
C VAL A 10 39.57 31.55 14.46
N LEU A 11 40.61 31.86 13.67
CA LEU A 11 40.64 31.54 12.24
C LEU A 11 40.74 30.02 12.01
N ALA A 12 41.56 29.32 12.79
CA ALA A 12 41.66 27.86 12.76
C ALA A 12 40.34 27.16 13.16
N GLY A 13 39.61 27.71 14.13
CA GLY A 13 38.31 27.19 14.56
C GLY A 13 37.24 27.28 13.45
N LEU A 14 37.18 28.40 12.72
CA LEU A 14 36.25 28.58 11.60
C LEU A 14 36.52 27.57 10.46
N ILE A 15 37.80 27.28 10.20
CA ILE A 15 38.20 26.29 9.19
C ILE A 15 37.73 24.89 9.58
N LEU A 16 37.91 24.48 10.85
CA LEU A 16 37.47 23.17 11.34
C LEU A 16 35.94 23.00 11.30
N ILE A 17 35.18 24.05 11.64
CA ILE A 17 33.71 24.01 11.57
C ILE A 17 33.25 23.89 10.11
N GLY A 18 33.86 24.63 9.18
CA GLY A 18 33.53 24.55 7.76
C GLY A 18 33.74 23.15 7.18
N ILE A 19 34.86 22.50 7.54
CA ILE A 19 35.18 21.13 7.11
C ILE A 19 34.16 20.13 7.70
N GLY A 20 33.81 20.27 8.98
CA GLY A 20 32.82 19.39 9.62
C GLY A 20 31.39 19.54 9.07
N VAL A 21 30.98 20.77 8.75
CA VAL A 21 29.67 21.04 8.15
C VAL A 21 29.58 20.47 6.73
N TRP A 22 30.66 20.52 5.95
CA TRP A 22 30.69 19.90 4.62
C TRP A 22 30.52 18.37 4.70
N GLN A 23 31.23 17.71 5.62
CA GLN A 23 31.16 16.25 5.78
C GLN A 23 29.76 15.76 6.21
N PHE A 24 28.97 16.58 6.92
CA PHE A 24 27.63 16.21 7.38
C PHE A 24 26.55 16.28 6.27
N ILE A 25 26.78 17.08 5.24
CA ILE A 25 25.81 17.26 4.13
C ILE A 25 25.73 15.98 3.28
N ASP A 26 26.85 15.32 3.03
CA ASP A 26 26.93 14.12 2.17
C ASP A 26 26.15 12.92 2.74
N VAL A 27 26.03 12.80 4.07
CA VAL A 27 25.29 11.70 4.73
C VAL A 27 23.79 11.75 4.42
N LYS A 28 23.20 12.94 4.28
CA LYS A 28 21.77 13.07 3.96
C LYS A 28 21.46 12.98 2.47
N VAL A 29 22.48 13.12 1.61
CA VAL A 29 22.30 13.13 0.14
C VAL A 29 22.12 11.72 -0.41
N GLN A 30 22.87 10.73 0.09
CA GLN A 30 22.74 9.35 -0.38
C GLN A 30 21.38 8.70 -0.05
N THR A 31 20.73 9.08 1.06
CA THR A 31 19.39 8.57 1.43
C THR A 31 18.30 9.06 0.47
N LYS A 32 18.45 10.25 -0.11
CA LYS A 32 17.47 10.81 -1.07
C LYS A 32 17.63 10.21 -2.46
N ALA A 33 18.87 9.97 -2.90
CA ALA A 33 19.15 9.36 -4.20
C ALA A 33 18.59 7.93 -4.28
N SER A 34 18.88 7.10 -3.28
CA SER A 34 18.35 5.73 -3.17
C SER A 34 16.84 5.68 -3.02
N LEU A 35 16.22 6.64 -2.31
CA LEU A 35 14.75 6.73 -2.22
C LEU A 35 14.09 7.11 -3.54
N ASN A 36 14.72 7.96 -4.36
CA ASN A 36 14.14 8.38 -5.63
C ASN A 36 14.21 7.24 -6.66
N GLU A 37 15.32 6.51 -6.71
CA GLU A 37 15.46 5.33 -7.55
C GLU A 37 14.47 4.22 -7.14
N ALA A 38 14.34 3.96 -5.83
CA ALA A 38 13.33 3.05 -5.31
C ALA A 38 11.89 3.54 -5.56
N LYS A 39 11.63 4.85 -5.58
CA LYS A 39 10.31 5.41 -5.89
C LYS A 39 9.97 5.31 -7.37
N GLU A 40 10.95 5.41 -8.27
CA GLU A 40 10.73 5.33 -9.71
C GLU A 40 10.31 3.91 -10.12
N ILE A 41 11.04 2.89 -9.67
CA ILE A 41 10.69 1.47 -9.90
C ILE A 41 9.36 1.07 -9.25
N VAL A 42 8.99 1.73 -8.14
CA VAL A 42 7.74 1.46 -7.41
C VAL A 42 6.57 2.32 -7.93
N SER A 43 6.82 3.43 -8.63
CA SER A 43 5.77 4.32 -9.16
C SER A 43 4.88 3.65 -10.20
N GLU A 44 5.38 2.60 -10.84
CA GLU A 44 4.63 1.77 -11.80
C GLU A 44 3.85 0.62 -11.12
N GLN A 45 4.07 0.36 -9.82
CA GLN A 45 3.50 -0.78 -9.08
C GLN A 45 2.74 -0.39 -7.80
N GLN A 46 2.92 0.81 -7.25
CA GLN A 46 2.35 1.23 -5.96
C GLN A 46 1.26 2.28 -6.11
N GLN A 47 0.31 2.06 -7.02
CA GLN A 47 -0.95 2.80 -7.03
C GLN A 47 -2.10 2.03 -6.36
N ALA A 48 -1.79 0.95 -5.63
CA ALA A 48 -2.78 0.06 -5.00
C ALA A 48 -2.87 0.13 -3.46
N ASP A 49 -2.07 0.95 -2.76
CA ASP A 49 -1.90 0.78 -1.29
C ASP A 49 -2.64 1.80 -0.37
N SER A 50 -3.54 2.65 -0.88
CA SER A 50 -4.45 3.40 0.04
C SER A 50 -5.76 3.90 -0.58
N THR A 51 -5.90 3.80 -1.91
CA THR A 51 -7.09 4.19 -2.67
C THR A 51 -7.96 3.00 -3.10
N GLN A 52 -7.41 1.79 -3.25
CA GLN A 52 -8.19 0.64 -3.72
C GLN A 52 -9.19 0.08 -2.69
N LYS A 53 -9.06 0.44 -1.40
CA LYS A 53 -10.02 0.08 -0.35
C LYS A 53 -11.30 0.94 -0.30
N ARG A 54 -11.51 1.87 -1.25
CA ARG A 54 -12.62 2.84 -1.15
C ARG A 54 -13.90 2.46 -1.89
N HIS A 55 -13.91 1.44 -2.76
CA HIS A 55 -15.10 1.14 -3.58
C HIS A 55 -15.82 -0.18 -3.25
N LEU A 56 -15.24 -1.07 -2.43
CA LEU A 56 -15.91 -2.33 -2.07
C LEU A 56 -17.22 -2.11 -1.29
N GLY A 57 -17.33 -0.99 -0.57
CA GLY A 57 -18.57 -0.59 0.11
C GLY A 57 -19.61 0.07 -0.79
N GLU A 58 -19.24 0.41 -2.03
CA GLU A 58 -20.12 1.03 -3.03
C GLU A 58 -20.68 0.00 -4.02
N LEU A 59 -20.09 -1.20 -4.06
CA LEU A 59 -20.53 -2.30 -4.91
C LEU A 59 -21.98 -2.68 -4.61
N LYS A 60 -22.73 -2.91 -5.69
CA LYS A 60 -24.13 -3.33 -5.67
C LYS A 60 -24.30 -4.61 -6.49
N LYS A 61 -25.42 -5.28 -6.25
CA LYS A 61 -25.87 -6.37 -7.11
C LYS A 61 -26.02 -5.86 -8.55
N GLY A 62 -25.44 -6.60 -9.50
CA GLY A 62 -25.40 -6.25 -10.92
C GLY A 62 -24.11 -5.56 -11.37
N ASP A 63 -23.24 -5.14 -10.45
CA ASP A 63 -21.95 -4.55 -10.84
C ASP A 63 -21.01 -5.61 -11.43
N SER A 64 -20.17 -5.19 -12.37
CA SER A 64 -19.14 -6.02 -12.98
C SER A 64 -17.82 -5.96 -12.19
N LEU A 65 -17.18 -7.11 -11.99
CA LEU A 65 -15.86 -7.29 -11.41
C LEU A 65 -14.93 -7.86 -12.47
N MET A 66 -13.81 -7.19 -12.74
CA MET A 66 -12.78 -7.69 -13.64
C MET A 66 -11.66 -8.34 -12.81
N VAL A 67 -11.50 -9.64 -12.97
CA VAL A 67 -10.45 -10.42 -12.31
C VAL A 67 -9.36 -10.71 -13.33
N LYS A 68 -8.13 -10.30 -13.01
CA LYS A 68 -6.95 -10.61 -13.79
C LYS A 68 -6.14 -11.66 -13.05
N ASP A 69 -6.02 -12.85 -13.64
CA ASP A 69 -5.22 -13.96 -13.12
C ASP A 69 -4.27 -14.49 -14.21
N SER A 70 -3.61 -15.62 -13.94
CA SER A 70 -2.70 -16.27 -14.89
C SER A 70 -3.38 -16.81 -16.15
N THR A 71 -4.72 -16.94 -16.13
CA THR A 71 -5.53 -17.46 -17.25
C THR A 71 -6.03 -16.36 -18.17
N GLY A 72 -6.08 -15.11 -17.69
CA GLY A 72 -6.45 -13.95 -18.47
C GLY A 72 -7.24 -12.92 -17.67
N ASN A 73 -8.04 -12.13 -18.38
CA ASN A 73 -8.98 -11.19 -17.79
C ASN A 73 -10.39 -11.81 -17.88
N ASN A 74 -10.97 -12.15 -16.73
CA ASN A 74 -12.30 -12.72 -16.62
C ASN A 74 -13.24 -11.69 -15.99
N GLU A 75 -14.43 -11.50 -16.57
CA GLU A 75 -15.44 -10.59 -16.05
C GLU A 75 -16.53 -11.37 -15.30
N TYR A 76 -16.92 -10.86 -14.14
CA TYR A 76 -17.93 -11.46 -13.27
C TYR A 76 -19.00 -10.44 -12.90
N GLU A 77 -20.25 -10.86 -12.80
CA GLU A 77 -21.37 -10.03 -12.37
C GLU A 77 -21.76 -10.36 -10.92
N ILE A 78 -21.86 -9.36 -10.05
CA ILE A 78 -22.26 -9.55 -8.65
C ILE A 78 -23.72 -10.00 -8.56
N THR A 79 -23.95 -11.19 -8.00
CA THR A 79 -25.29 -11.76 -7.85
C THR A 79 -25.86 -11.51 -6.46
N PHE A 80 -25.03 -11.59 -5.42
CA PHE A 80 -25.46 -11.49 -4.03
C PHE A 80 -24.34 -11.06 -3.09
N MET A 81 -24.69 -10.40 -1.99
CA MET A 81 -23.74 -9.94 -0.97
C MET A 81 -24.32 -10.17 0.43
N LYS A 82 -23.48 -10.57 1.39
CA LYS A 82 -23.91 -10.75 2.78
C LYS A 82 -22.80 -10.45 3.79
N ILE A 83 -23.17 -10.07 5.00
CA ILE A 83 -22.26 -9.94 6.14
C ILE A 83 -22.43 -11.15 7.05
N VAL A 84 -21.32 -11.82 7.36
CA VAL A 84 -21.28 -13.02 8.22
C VAL A 84 -20.32 -12.82 9.40
N LYS A 85 -20.36 -13.71 10.39
CA LYS A 85 -19.37 -13.75 11.47
C LYS A 85 -18.02 -14.26 10.95
N ALA A 86 -16.92 -13.82 11.53
CA ALA A 86 -15.57 -14.18 11.07
C ALA A 86 -15.25 -15.68 11.12
N ASN A 87 -15.93 -16.44 11.96
CA ASN A 87 -15.78 -17.88 12.12
C ASN A 87 -16.81 -18.72 11.35
N ASP A 88 -17.65 -18.10 10.52
CA ASP A 88 -18.67 -18.84 9.75
C ASP A 88 -18.03 -19.42 8.48
N THR A 89 -17.79 -20.73 8.47
CA THR A 89 -17.20 -21.46 7.33
C THR A 89 -18.23 -21.84 6.26
N ARG A 90 -19.53 -21.66 6.52
CA ARG A 90 -20.63 -22.02 5.59
C ARG A 90 -20.79 -21.04 4.42
N VAL A 91 -19.81 -20.16 4.25
CA VAL A 91 -19.78 -19.11 3.24
C VAL A 91 -19.36 -19.65 1.88
N ILE A 92 -18.47 -20.64 1.88
CA ILE A 92 -17.93 -21.24 0.66
C ILE A 92 -18.93 -22.26 0.16
N THR A 93 -19.77 -21.84 -0.77
CA THR A 93 -20.70 -22.72 -1.50
C THR A 93 -20.00 -23.22 -2.75
N LEU A 94 -19.13 -24.23 -2.61
CA LEU A 94 -18.57 -24.96 -3.75
C LEU A 94 -19.68 -25.80 -4.39
N GLN A 95 -20.56 -25.14 -5.13
CA GLN A 95 -21.50 -25.83 -6.00
C GLN A 95 -20.71 -26.26 -7.23
N ASN A 96 -20.25 -27.52 -7.23
CA ASN A 96 -19.41 -28.12 -8.27
C ASN A 96 -20.12 -28.29 -9.64
N LYS A 97 -21.10 -27.43 -9.92
CA LYS A 97 -21.93 -27.39 -11.12
C LYS A 97 -21.68 -26.15 -11.98
N GLN A 98 -21.25 -25.04 -11.37
CA GLN A 98 -21.08 -23.76 -12.06
C GLN A 98 -19.90 -22.99 -11.44
N GLU A 99 -19.18 -22.25 -12.27
CA GLU A 99 -18.12 -21.35 -11.83
C GLU A 99 -18.73 -20.17 -11.07
N GLU A 100 -18.21 -19.90 -9.86
CA GLU A 100 -18.67 -18.83 -8.98
C GLU A 100 -17.44 -18.17 -8.35
N LEU A 101 -17.39 -16.83 -8.41
CA LEU A 101 -16.39 -16.03 -7.72
C LEU A 101 -16.93 -15.62 -6.35
N ILE A 102 -16.25 -16.04 -5.29
CA ILE A 102 -16.55 -15.66 -3.91
C ILE A 102 -15.43 -14.76 -3.37
N LEU A 103 -15.73 -13.48 -3.15
CA LEU A 103 -14.79 -12.53 -2.54
C LEU A 103 -15.11 -12.34 -1.05
N THR A 104 -14.10 -12.50 -0.19
CA THR A 104 -14.24 -12.35 1.26
C THR A 104 -13.34 -11.22 1.78
N THR A 105 -13.91 -10.24 2.48
CA THR A 105 -13.14 -9.12 3.06
C THR A 105 -13.56 -8.80 4.50
N CYS A 106 -12.74 -8.06 5.24
CA CYS A 106 -12.99 -7.66 6.62
C CYS A 106 -14.16 -6.66 6.71
N TYR A 107 -15.04 -6.85 7.70
CA TYR A 107 -16.08 -5.88 8.02
C TYR A 107 -16.11 -5.60 9.54
N PRO A 108 -16.20 -4.34 9.97
CA PRO A 108 -16.30 -3.12 9.15
C PRO A 108 -14.99 -2.78 8.40
N PHE A 109 -15.09 -2.08 7.27
CA PHE A 109 -13.98 -1.91 6.31
C PHE A 109 -12.72 -1.22 6.87
N ARG A 110 -12.87 -0.41 7.93
CA ARG A 110 -11.77 0.31 8.59
C ARG A 110 -11.34 -0.33 9.91
N TYR A 111 -11.73 -1.58 10.16
CA TYR A 111 -11.35 -2.28 11.38
C TYR A 111 -9.87 -2.64 11.36
N VAL A 112 -9.16 -2.31 12.44
CA VAL A 112 -7.76 -2.66 12.64
C VAL A 112 -7.69 -3.87 13.58
N GLY A 113 -7.06 -4.96 13.13
CA GLY A 113 -6.98 -6.23 13.86
C GLY A 113 -7.95 -7.29 13.34
N ASN A 114 -8.34 -8.24 14.21
CA ASN A 114 -9.24 -9.33 13.86
C ASN A 114 -10.69 -8.83 13.76
N ALA A 115 -11.12 -8.50 12.54
CA ALA A 115 -12.48 -8.03 12.30
C ALA A 115 -13.51 -9.09 12.73
N PRO A 116 -14.53 -8.72 13.52
CA PRO A 116 -15.52 -9.68 14.05
C PRO A 116 -16.46 -10.22 12.96
N LYS A 117 -16.53 -9.55 11.81
CA LYS A 117 -17.41 -9.89 10.69
C LYS A 117 -16.63 -9.89 9.37
N ARG A 118 -17.21 -10.57 8.38
CA ARG A 118 -16.70 -10.61 7.00
C ARG A 118 -17.80 -10.16 6.06
N TYR A 119 -17.42 -9.42 5.03
CA TYR A 119 -18.29 -9.08 3.91
C TYR A 119 -17.99 -10.03 2.76
N ILE A 120 -19.03 -10.73 2.31
CA ILE A 120 -18.96 -11.76 1.29
C ILE A 120 -19.70 -11.27 0.06
N ILE A 121 -19.05 -11.37 -1.09
CA ILE A 121 -19.61 -11.05 -2.40
C ILE A 121 -19.60 -12.33 -3.23
N TYR A 122 -20.75 -12.67 -3.79
CA TYR A 122 -20.94 -13.75 -4.75
C TYR A 122 -21.12 -13.15 -6.12
N ALA A 123 -20.38 -13.67 -7.10
CA ALA A 123 -20.45 -13.23 -8.49
C ALA A 123 -20.36 -14.44 -9.43
N LYS A 124 -21.01 -14.34 -10.58
CA LYS A 124 -21.00 -15.37 -11.63
C LYS A 124 -20.22 -14.85 -12.85
N PRO A 125 -19.57 -15.71 -13.65
CA PRO A 125 -18.98 -15.29 -14.92
C PRO A 125 -20.01 -14.56 -15.78
N LYS A 126 -19.60 -13.43 -16.34
CA LYS A 126 -20.39 -12.69 -17.32
C LYS A 126 -20.08 -13.30 -18.68
N SER A 127 -21.05 -14.02 -19.23
CA SER A 127 -20.94 -14.68 -20.54
C SER A 127 -20.96 -13.71 -21.70
#